data_AF-A0A353DKA8-F1
#
_entry.id   AF-A0A353DKA8-F1
#
_cell.length_a   1.000
_cell.length_b   1.000
_cell.length_c   1.000
_cell.angle_alpha   90.00
_cell.angle_beta   90.00
_cell.angle_gamma   90.00
#
_symmetry.space_group_name_H-M   'P 1'
#
loop_
_entity.id
_entity.type
_entity.pdbx_description
1 polymer ?
#
loop_
_entity_poly.entity_id
_entity_poly.type
_entity_poly.pdbx_seq_one_letter_code
_entity_poly.pdbx_strand_id
1 'polypeptide(L)' 'MVPTISSSVRKLTSPGDEVVLLTPVYNIFYNSIRNNLRFAKEVPLRYFANSYSIDFPLLEEALSSEKAKLLILCN' A
#
# COMPACT_ATOMS: atom_id res chain seq x y z
N MET A 1 13.10 -9.93 -2.80
CA MET A 1 11.96 -9.16 -2.26
C MET A 1 11.71 -7.87 -3.04
N VAL A 2 12.61 -6.87 -2.98
CA VAL A 2 12.39 -5.56 -3.65
C VAL A 2 12.15 -5.64 -5.17
N PRO A 3 12.90 -6.44 -5.95
CA PRO A 3 12.65 -6.56 -7.39
C PRO A 3 11.29 -7.19 -7.70
N THR A 4 10.87 -8.18 -6.90
CA THR A 4 9.59 -8.87 -7.03
C THR A 4 8.44 -7.90 -6.82
N ILE A 5 8.47 -7.11 -5.73
CA ILE A 5 7.43 -6.12 -5.43
C ILE A 5 7.36 -5.05 -6.52
N SER A 6 8.51 -4.58 -6.99
CA SER A 6 8.56 -3.60 -8.09
C SER A 6 7.98 -4.16 -9.40
N SER A 7 8.22 -5.44 -9.70
CA SER A 7 7.62 -6.13 -10.85
C SER A 7 6.12 -6.34 -10.68
N SER A 8 5.65 -6.72 -9.48
CA SER A 8 4.23 -6.87 -9.18
C SER A 8 3.48 -5.55 -9.33
N VAL A 9 4.01 -4.44 -8.78
CA VAL A 9 3.43 -3.10 -8.96
C VAL A 9 3.30 -2.77 -10.44
N ARG A 10 4.34 -2.98 -11.26
CA ARG A 10 4.27 -2.71 -12.70
C ARG A 10 3.26 -3.57 -13.45
N LYS A 11 3.16 -4.86 -13.09
CA LYS A 11 2.35 -5.82 -13.84
C LYS A 11 0.87 -5.77 -13.47
N LEU A 12 0.56 -5.44 -12.23
CA LEU A 12 -0.79 -5.48 -11.66
C LEU A 12 -1.47 -4.11 -11.58
N THR A 13 -0.74 -3.03 -11.88
CA THR A 13 -1.27 -1.66 -11.87
C THR A 13 -0.83 -0.92 -13.13
N SER A 14 -1.47 0.20 -13.42
CA SER A 14 -1.16 1.15 -14.48
C SER A 14 -0.71 2.49 -13.86
N PRO A 15 0.00 3.36 -14.61
CA PRO A 15 0.29 4.71 -14.16
C PRO A 15 -0.98 5.44 -13.71
N GLY A 16 -0.92 6.13 -12.57
CA GLY A 16 -2.06 6.81 -11.95
C GLY A 16 -2.91 5.95 -11.00
N ASP A 17 -2.70 4.63 -10.96
CA ASP A 17 -3.34 3.77 -9.97
C ASP A 17 -2.76 3.99 -8.57
N GLU A 18 -3.54 3.63 -7.56
CA GLU A 18 -3.21 3.66 -6.16
C GLU A 18 -2.79 2.28 -5.66
N VAL A 19 -1.69 2.26 -4.89
CA VAL A 19 -1.20 1.11 -4.15
C VAL A 19 -1.40 1.39 -2.66
N VAL A 20 -2.26 0.61 -2.02
CA VAL A 20 -2.58 0.74 -0.60
C VAL A 20 -1.47 0.13 0.25
N LEU A 21 -1.03 0.86 1.27
CA LEU A 21 0.02 0.49 2.22
C LEU A 21 -0.50 0.57 3.65
N LEU A 22 -0.28 -0.47 4.45
CA LEU A 22 -0.54 -0.44 5.88
C LEU A 22 0.69 0.14 6.60
N THR A 23 0.61 1.38 7.11
CA THR A 23 1.75 2.08 7.73
C THR A 23 1.77 1.90 9.26
N PRO A 24 2.94 1.87 9.92
CA PRO A 24 4.29 2.10 9.38
C PRO A 24 4.83 0.90 8.57
N VAL A 25 5.44 1.19 7.41
CA VAL A 25 6.01 0.17 6.52
C VAL A 25 7.34 0.63 5.93
N TYR A 26 8.12 -0.30 5.39
CA TYR A 26 9.45 -0.06 4.85
C TYR A 26 9.46 0.98 3.71
N ASN A 27 10.31 2.00 3.83
CA ASN A 27 10.36 3.15 2.90
C ASN A 27 10.60 2.76 1.43
N ILE A 28 11.20 1.60 1.17
CA ILE A 28 11.49 1.12 -0.19
C ILE A 28 10.20 0.96 -1.01
N PHE A 29 9.05 0.66 -0.40
CA PHE A 29 7.80 0.52 -1.14
C PHE A 29 7.35 1.82 -1.79
N TYR A 30 7.56 2.96 -1.14
CA TYR A 30 7.28 4.27 -1.74
C TYR A 30 8.10 4.50 -3.00
N ASN A 31 9.38 4.10 -3.01
CA ASN A 31 10.23 4.21 -4.19
C ASN A 31 9.74 3.29 -5.31
N SER A 32 9.37 2.05 -5.00
CA SER A 32 8.79 1.12 -5.98
C SER A 32 7.46 1.59 -6.55
N ILE A 33 6.67 2.38 -5.81
CA ILE A 33 5.39 2.93 -6.27
C ILE A 33 5.61 4.20 -7.11
N ARG A 34 6.31 5.20 -6.53
CA ARG A 34 6.51 6.53 -7.14
C ARG A 34 7.37 6.47 -8.40
N ASN A 35 8.43 5.66 -8.42
CA ASN A 35 9.28 5.51 -9.61
C ASN A 35 8.54 4.86 -10.79
N ASN A 36 7.42 4.21 -10.52
CA ASN A 36 6.55 3.66 -11.55
C ASN A 36 5.35 4.58 -11.83
N LEU A 37 5.29 5.83 -11.36
CA LEU A 37 4.16 6.74 -11.62
C LEU A 37 2.81 6.25 -11.04
N ARG A 38 2.85 5.52 -9.92
CA ARG A 38 1.66 5.15 -9.13
C ARG A 38 1.61 6.02 -7.87
N PHE A 39 0.45 6.05 -7.21
CA PHE A 39 0.24 6.76 -5.95
C PHE A 39 0.25 5.78 -4.77
N ALA A 40 0.90 6.16 -3.66
CA ALA A 40 0.81 5.40 -2.42
C ALA A 40 -0.37 5.91 -1.61
N LYS A 41 -1.32 5.02 -1.28
CA LYS A 41 -2.46 5.32 -0.40
C LYS A 41 -2.17 4.70 0.97
N GLU A 42 -1.88 5.54 1.95
CA GLU A 42 -1.51 5.09 3.29
C GLU A 42 -2.75 4.81 4.15
N VAL A 43 -2.75 3.68 4.83
CA VAL A 43 -3.73 3.28 5.83
C VAL A 43 -2.97 2.99 7.12
N PRO A 44 -2.86 3.96 8.05
CA PRO A 44 -2.14 3.79 9.29
C PRO A 44 -2.78 2.71 10.18
N LEU A 45 -1.92 1.82 10.70
CA LEU A 45 -2.28 0.84 11.71
C LEU A 45 -2.52 1.54 13.03
N ARG A 46 -3.56 1.12 13.75
CA ARG A 46 -3.85 1.58 15.10
C ARG A 46 -2.90 0.90 16.06
N TYR A 47 -2.07 1.69 16.73
CA TYR A 47 -1.21 1.21 17.81
C TYR A 47 -1.91 1.42 19.15
N PHE A 48 -2.23 0.32 19.84
CA PHE A 48 -2.86 0.34 21.15
C PHE A 48 -2.39 -0.85 21.99
N ALA A 49 -2.15 -0.62 23.29
CA ALA A 49 -1.74 -1.65 24.25
C ALA A 49 -0.55 -2.52 23.76
N ASN A 50 0.48 -1.87 23.21
CA ASN A 50 1.69 -2.51 22.68
C ASN A 50 1.45 -3.49 21.50
N SER A 51 0.34 -3.33 20.79
CA SER A 51 -0.03 -4.11 19.61
C SER A 51 -0.45 -3.19 18.46
N TYR A 52 -0.17 -3.63 17.23
CA TYR A 52 -0.70 -3.00 16.02
C TYR A 52 -1.97 -3.73 15.57
N SER A 53 -2.99 -2.96 15.20
CA SER A 53 -4.26 -3.47 14.69
C SER A 53 -4.64 -2.72 13.42
N ILE A 54 -5.31 -3.41 12.50
CA ILE A 54 -5.77 -2.83 11.25
C ILE A 54 -7.05 -2.03 11.53
N ASP A 55 -7.10 -0.79 11.02
CA ASP A 55 -8.32 -0.02 10.95
C ASP A 55 -9.16 -0.50 9.75
N PHE A 56 -10.04 -1.48 9.96
CA PHE A 56 -10.84 -2.06 8.89
C PHE A 56 -11.74 -1.05 8.18
N PRO A 57 -12.46 -0.13 8.87
CA PRO A 57 -13.20 0.93 8.19
C PRO A 57 -12.34 1.81 7.29
N LEU A 58 -11.16 2.24 7.76
CA LEU A 58 -10.25 3.05 6.96
C LEU A 58 -9.66 2.27 5.78
N LEU A 59 -9.39 0.98 5.99
CA LEU A 59 -8.93 0.08 4.93
C LEU A 59 -10.02 -0.11 3.86
N GLU A 60 -11.27 -0.32 4.28
CA GLU A 60 -12.41 -0.47 3.38
C GLU A 60 -12.64 0.81 2.55
N GLU A 61 -12.58 1.98 3.19
CA GLU A 61 -12.63 3.27 2.51
C GLU A 61 -11.51 3.39 1.46
N ALA A 62 -10.27 3.07 1.84
CA ALA A 62 -9.13 3.14 0.93
C ALA A 62 -9.26 2.16 -0.25
N LEU A 63 -9.78 0.96 -0.02
CA LEU A 63 -9.99 -0.07 -1.05
C LEU A 63 -11.22 0.20 -1.93
N SER A 64 -12.17 1.02 -1.46
CA SER A 64 -13.34 1.42 -2.23
C SER A 64 -13.01 2.36 -3.40
N SER A 65 -11.82 2.97 -3.39
CA SER A 65 -11.32 3.79 -4.50
C SER A 65 -11.21 2.95 -5.78
N GLU A 66 -11.81 3.41 -6.88
CA GLU A 66 -11.66 2.77 -8.19
C GLU A 66 -10.20 2.68 -8.64
N LYS A 67 -9.33 3.56 -8.11
CA LYS A 67 -7.90 3.59 -8.40
C LYS A 67 -7.09 2.64 -7.52
N ALA A 68 -7.63 2.13 -6.42
CA ALA A 68 -6.93 1.16 -5.57
C ALA A 68 -6.84 -0.19 -6.27
N LYS A 69 -5.68 -0.52 -6.85
CA LYS A 69 -5.48 -1.76 -7.63
C LYS A 69 -4.62 -2.80 -6.92
N LEU A 70 -3.91 -2.41 -5.87
CA LEU A 70 -3.01 -3.30 -5.16
C LEU A 70 -2.92 -2.92 -3.68
N LEU A 71 -3.00 -3.90 -2.79
CA LEU A 71 -2.68 -3.77 -1.37
C LEU A 71 -1.36 -4.51 -1.10
N ILE A 72 -0.39 -3.83 -0.48
CA ILE A 72 0.83 -4.48 0.01
C ILE A 72 0.68 -4.70 1.52
N LEU A 73 0.51 -5.97 1.89
CA LEU A 73 0.46 -6.43 3.28
C LEU A 73 1.85 -6.92 3.71
N CYS A 74 2.40 -6.33 4.78
CA CYS A 74 3.60 -6.84 5.47
C CYS A 74 3.18 -7.48 6.79
N ASN A 75 3.51 -8.77 6.95
CA ASN A 75 3.30 -9.58 8.15
C ASN A 75 4.60 -10.34 8.42
#